data_AF-A0A962V5I1-F1
#
_entry.id   AF-A0A962V5I1-F1
#
_cell.length_a   1.000
_cell.length_b   1.000
_cell.length_c   1.000
_cell.angle_alpha   90.00
_cell.angle_beta   90.00
_cell.angle_gamma   90.00
#
_symmetry.space_group_name_H-M   'P 1'
#
loop_
_entity.id
_entity.type
_entity.pdbx_description
1 polymer ?
#
loop_
_entity_poly.entity_id
_entity_poly.type
_entity_poly.pdbx_seq_one_letter_code
_entity_poly.pdbx_strand_id
1 'polypeptide(L)'
;AVEEGVVPGGGVALIRAVNALQDLQGSNDDQNVGINILRRALEEPLRQIVANTGHSEPSVVLNAVISQQGNYGFNAATEEYGDMIEMGILDPTKVTRSALQNAASVAGLLLTTEAMVAEKPKKEEKAPQMPPGGMDDF
;
A
#
# COMPACT_ATOMS: atom_id res chain seq x y z
N ALA A 1 -15.96 12.07 -0.95
CA ALA A 1 -17.28 11.74 -0.41
C ALA A 1 -18.39 12.32 -1.28
N VAL A 2 -18.42 13.65 -1.50
CA VAL A 2 -19.57 14.31 -2.16
C VAL A 2 -19.78 13.92 -3.63
N GLU A 3 -18.72 13.66 -4.41
CA GLU A 3 -18.86 13.33 -5.84
C GLU A 3 -18.91 11.82 -6.16
N GLU A 4 -18.15 10.99 -5.44
CA GLU A 4 -17.97 9.55 -5.74
C GLU A 4 -18.41 8.62 -4.59
N GLY A 5 -19.01 9.17 -3.53
CA GLY A 5 -19.42 8.41 -2.36
C GLY A 5 -18.28 8.01 -1.42
N VAL A 6 -18.56 6.98 -0.62
CA VAL A 6 -17.69 6.41 0.41
C VAL A 6 -17.77 4.88 0.35
N VAL A 7 -16.71 4.22 0.81
CA VAL A 7 -16.56 2.77 0.86
C VAL A 7 -16.06 2.34 2.25
N PRO A 8 -16.24 1.08 2.67
CA PRO A 8 -15.65 0.59 3.92
C PRO A 8 -14.13 0.73 3.90
N GLY A 9 -13.58 1.41 4.91
CA GLY A 9 -12.16 1.70 5.00
C GLY A 9 -11.33 0.52 5.51
N GLY A 10 -10.13 0.78 6.00
CA GLY A 10 -9.26 -0.26 6.59
C GLY A 10 -8.78 -1.32 5.58
N GLY A 11 -8.76 -0.98 4.29
CA GLY A 11 -8.41 -1.89 3.20
C GLY A 11 -9.54 -2.85 2.78
N VAL A 12 -10.70 -2.84 3.45
CA VAL A 12 -11.81 -3.77 3.17
C VAL A 12 -12.35 -3.58 1.75
N ALA A 13 -12.53 -2.34 1.29
CA ALA A 13 -12.98 -2.07 -0.07
C ALA A 13 -12.09 -2.73 -1.14
N LEU A 14 -10.77 -2.77 -0.93
CA LEU A 14 -9.83 -3.42 -1.85
C LEU A 14 -9.96 -4.95 -1.80
N ILE A 15 -10.18 -5.54 -0.63
CA ILE A 15 -10.49 -6.96 -0.51
C ILE A 15 -11.77 -7.32 -1.25
N ARG A 16 -12.82 -6.49 -1.18
CA ARG A 16 -14.05 -6.70 -1.94
C ARG A 16 -13.82 -6.60 -3.45
N ALA A 17 -12.91 -5.73 -3.88
CA ALA A 17 -12.51 -5.65 -5.29
C ALA A 17 -11.79 -6.91 -5.78
N VAL A 18 -11.07 -7.65 -4.92
CA VAL A 18 -10.44 -8.93 -5.29
C VAL A 18 -11.48 -9.96 -5.74
N ASN A 19 -12.66 -9.97 -5.12
CA ASN A 19 -13.75 -10.87 -5.53
C ASN A 19 -14.21 -10.59 -6.97
N ALA A 20 -14.23 -9.32 -7.39
CA ALA A 20 -14.55 -8.95 -8.77
C ALA A 20 -13.49 -9.41 -9.79
N LEU A 21 -12.28 -9.76 -9.34
CA LEU A 21 -11.20 -10.27 -10.16
C LEU A 21 -11.13 -11.81 -10.22
N GLN A 22 -12.00 -12.54 -9.50
CA GLN A 22 -11.93 -14.01 -9.43
C GLN A 22 -12.10 -14.69 -10.79
N ASP A 23 -13.04 -14.18 -11.60
CA ASP A 23 -13.37 -14.73 -12.91
C ASP A 23 -12.61 -14.05 -14.06
N LEU A 24 -11.73 -13.09 -13.77
CA LEU A 24 -10.97 -12.38 -14.78
C LEU A 24 -9.84 -13.28 -15.30
N GLN A 25 -9.85 -13.54 -16.60
CA GLN A 25 -8.80 -14.27 -17.30
C GLN A 25 -8.09 -13.37 -18.32
N GLY A 26 -6.77 -13.45 -18.34
CA GLY A 26 -5.93 -12.81 -19.32
C GLY A 26 -5.96 -13.54 -20.66
N SER A 27 -5.48 -12.86 -21.70
CA SER A 27 -5.36 -13.43 -23.05
C SER A 27 -4.24 -14.48 -23.16
N ASN A 28 -3.31 -14.50 -22.21
CA ASN A 28 -2.18 -15.41 -22.13
C ASN A 28 -1.73 -15.59 -20.66
N ASP A 29 -0.77 -16.51 -20.45
CA ASP A 29 -0.29 -16.85 -19.10
C ASP A 29 0.39 -15.67 -18.40
N ASP A 30 1.13 -14.81 -19.13
CA ASP A 30 1.77 -13.62 -18.55
C ASP A 30 0.74 -12.64 -17.99
N GLN A 31 -0.38 -12.44 -18.69
CA GLN A 31 -1.49 -11.62 -18.20
C GLN A 31 -2.17 -12.26 -16.98
N ASN A 32 -2.31 -13.58 -16.94
CA ASN A 32 -2.83 -14.29 -15.77
C ASN A 32 -1.91 -14.11 -14.54
N VAL A 33 -0.59 -14.13 -14.75
CA VAL A 33 0.39 -13.79 -13.70
C VAL A 33 0.20 -12.35 -13.22
N GLY A 34 0.03 -11.38 -14.13
CA GLY A 34 -0.25 -9.99 -13.78
C GLY A 34 -1.53 -9.81 -12.95
N ILE A 35 -2.60 -10.51 -13.30
CA ILE A 35 -3.86 -10.52 -12.53
C ILE A 35 -3.62 -11.08 -11.13
N ASN A 36 -2.87 -12.18 -10.99
CA ASN A 36 -2.54 -12.76 -9.70
C ASN A 36 -1.68 -11.84 -8.83
N ILE A 37 -0.73 -11.10 -9.43
CA ILE A 37 0.06 -10.07 -8.73
C ILE A 37 -0.87 -8.99 -8.19
N LEU A 38 -1.81 -8.50 -9.00
CA LEU A 38 -2.78 -7.49 -8.57
C LEU A 38 -3.68 -8.00 -7.43
N ARG A 39 -4.18 -9.24 -7.52
CA ARG A 39 -5.00 -9.86 -6.47
C ARG A 39 -4.27 -9.88 -5.13
N ARG A 40 -3.01 -10.29 -5.13
CA ARG A 40 -2.17 -10.29 -3.92
C ARG A 40 -1.91 -8.87 -3.41
N ALA A 41 -1.57 -7.94 -4.29
CA ALA A 41 -1.26 -6.56 -3.92
C ALA A 41 -2.43 -5.82 -3.26
N LEU A 42 -3.67 -6.14 -3.66
CA LEU A 42 -4.88 -5.56 -3.06
C LEU A 42 -5.10 -5.98 -1.60
N GLU A 43 -4.50 -7.07 -1.15
CA GLU A 43 -4.56 -7.52 0.26
C GLU A 43 -3.60 -6.75 1.18
N GLU A 44 -2.52 -6.20 0.61
CA GLU A 44 -1.43 -5.60 1.36
C GLU A 44 -1.85 -4.42 2.25
N PRO A 45 -2.75 -3.51 1.83
CA PRO A 45 -3.17 -2.40 2.69
C PRO A 45 -3.79 -2.87 4.02
N LEU A 46 -4.66 -3.88 3.98
CA LEU A 46 -5.24 -4.45 5.20
C LEU A 46 -4.16 -5.16 6.02
N ARG A 47 -3.31 -5.97 5.38
CA ARG A 47 -2.22 -6.68 6.07
C ARG A 47 -1.29 -5.71 6.80
N GLN A 48 -0.93 -4.61 6.15
CA GLN A 48 -0.05 -3.61 6.72
C GLN A 48 -0.70 -2.88 7.90
N ILE A 49 -1.98 -2.52 7.79
CA ILE A 49 -2.74 -1.90 8.89
C ILE A 49 -2.75 -2.83 10.11
N VAL A 50 -3.04 -4.11 9.91
CA VAL A 50 -3.06 -5.10 10.99
C VAL A 50 -1.66 -5.30 11.58
N ALA A 51 -0.63 -5.43 10.73
CA ALA A 51 0.75 -5.60 11.19
C ALA A 51 1.23 -4.43 12.07
N ASN A 52 0.76 -3.21 11.76
CA ASN A 52 1.08 -2.01 12.54
C ASN A 52 0.48 -2.01 13.96
N THR A 53 -0.52 -2.85 14.25
CA THR A 53 -1.08 -3.01 15.60
C THR A 53 -0.13 -3.73 16.56
N GLY A 54 0.78 -4.56 16.03
CA GLY A 54 1.76 -5.32 16.81
C GLY A 54 1.19 -6.52 17.61
N HIS A 55 -0.13 -6.73 17.61
CA HIS A 55 -0.79 -7.79 18.39
C HIS A 55 -1.60 -8.75 17.53
N SER A 56 -2.25 -8.25 16.48
CA SER A 56 -3.09 -9.06 15.60
C SER A 56 -2.31 -9.67 14.43
N GLU A 57 -2.58 -10.93 14.10
CA GLU A 57 -1.92 -11.65 13.00
C GLU A 57 -2.56 -11.30 11.64
N PRO A 58 -1.84 -10.66 10.70
CA PRO A 58 -2.41 -10.16 9.45
C PRO A 58 -3.12 -11.23 8.62
N SER A 59 -2.56 -12.44 8.57
CA SER A 59 -3.14 -13.54 7.77
C SER A 59 -4.45 -14.06 8.35
N VAL A 60 -4.59 -14.06 9.68
CA VAL A 60 -5.83 -14.48 10.36
C VAL A 60 -6.93 -13.46 10.10
N VAL A 61 -6.62 -12.17 10.29
CA VAL A 61 -7.58 -11.08 10.06
C VAL A 61 -8.03 -11.04 8.60
N LEU A 62 -7.09 -11.14 7.67
CA LEU A 62 -7.41 -11.15 6.24
C LEU A 62 -8.38 -12.28 5.89
N ASN A 63 -8.10 -13.52 6.33
CA ASN A 63 -8.96 -14.67 6.05
C ASN A 63 -10.37 -14.47 6.63
N ALA A 64 -10.48 -13.91 7.84
CA ALA A 64 -11.75 -13.58 8.46
C ALA A 64 -12.54 -12.55 7.62
N VAL A 65 -11.87 -11.49 7.16
CA VAL A 65 -12.50 -10.45 6.33
C VAL A 65 -12.89 -10.95 4.94
N ILE A 66 -12.08 -11.82 4.30
CA ILE A 66 -12.40 -12.44 3.01
C ILE A 66 -13.61 -13.37 3.11
N SER A 67 -13.75 -14.10 4.23
CA SER A 67 -14.85 -15.04 4.44
C SER A 67 -16.23 -14.38 4.61
N GLN A 68 -16.26 -13.06 4.73
CA GLN A 68 -17.47 -12.26 4.94
C GLN A 68 -17.72 -11.30 3.77
N GLN A 69 -18.90 -10.67 3.77
CA GLN A 69 -19.36 -9.83 2.67
C GLN A 69 -19.67 -8.39 3.14
N GLY A 70 -19.98 -7.52 2.17
CA GLY A 70 -20.38 -6.15 2.44
C GLY A 70 -19.28 -5.37 3.19
N ASN A 71 -19.70 -4.63 4.22
CA ASN A 71 -18.83 -3.74 4.98
C ASN A 71 -18.10 -4.43 6.14
N TYR A 72 -18.27 -5.75 6.33
CA TYR A 72 -17.61 -6.46 7.41
C TYR A 72 -16.10 -6.31 7.29
N GLY A 73 -15.44 -5.88 8.37
CA GLY A 73 -14.02 -5.62 8.42
C GLY A 73 -13.45 -5.79 9.81
N PHE A 74 -12.22 -5.33 9.97
CA PHE A 74 -11.50 -5.34 11.23
C PHE A 74 -11.09 -3.92 11.60
N ASN A 75 -11.56 -3.46 12.76
CA ASN A 75 -11.16 -2.20 13.33
C ASN A 75 -9.82 -2.37 14.05
N ALA A 76 -8.74 -1.95 13.40
CA ALA A 76 -7.39 -2.08 13.95
C ALA A 76 -7.13 -1.20 15.19
N ALA A 77 -7.99 -0.22 15.50
CA ALA A 77 -7.84 0.61 16.70
C ALA A 77 -8.42 -0.05 17.96
N THR A 78 -9.48 -0.85 17.82
CA THR A 78 -10.14 -1.56 18.92
C THR A 78 -9.93 -3.07 18.90
N GLU A 79 -9.39 -3.60 17.80
CA GLU A 79 -9.21 -5.02 17.50
C GLU A 79 -10.53 -5.82 17.41
N GLU A 80 -11.61 -5.14 17.04
CA GLU A 80 -12.94 -5.74 16.90
C GLU A 80 -13.34 -5.91 15.42
N TYR A 81 -14.13 -6.94 15.15
CA TYR A 81 -14.74 -7.15 13.84
C TYR A 81 -16.16 -6.59 13.80
N GLY A 82 -16.56 -6.06 12.65
CA GLY A 82 -17.93 -5.62 12.43
C GLY A 82 -18.10 -4.76 11.18
N ASP A 83 -19.22 -4.04 11.08
CA ASP A 83 -19.50 -3.17 9.93
C ASP A 83 -18.62 -1.90 10.03
N MET A 84 -17.70 -1.76 9.09
CA MET A 84 -16.75 -0.65 9.08
C MET A 84 -17.43 0.71 8.89
N ILE A 85 -18.57 0.77 8.19
CA ILE A 85 -19.31 2.01 7.99
C ILE A 85 -20.03 2.40 9.28
N GLU A 86 -20.67 1.44 9.97
CA GLU A 86 -21.30 1.69 11.27
C GLU A 86 -20.28 2.08 12.34
N MET A 87 -19.07 1.52 12.29
CA MET A 87 -17.93 1.89 13.13
C MET A 87 -17.30 3.25 12.77
N GLY A 88 -17.78 3.91 11.70
CA GLY A 88 -17.27 5.21 11.25
C GLY A 88 -15.93 5.15 10.51
N ILE A 89 -15.45 3.96 10.15
CA ILE A 89 -14.21 3.73 9.42
C ILE A 89 -14.54 3.61 7.92
N LEU A 90 -14.62 4.75 7.28
CA LEU A 90 -14.94 4.88 5.87
C LEU A 90 -13.85 5.64 5.13
N ASP A 91 -13.59 5.20 3.89
CA ASP A 91 -12.68 5.88 2.98
C ASP A 91 -13.49 6.55 1.86
N PRO A 92 -13.13 7.78 1.43
CA PRO A 92 -13.69 8.33 0.21
C PRO A 92 -13.34 7.46 -1.00
N THR A 93 -14.33 7.04 -1.80
CA THR A 93 -14.13 6.17 -2.97
C THR A 93 -13.01 6.64 -3.90
N LYS A 94 -12.96 7.95 -4.14
CA LYS A 94 -11.92 8.60 -4.95
C LYS A 94 -10.51 8.29 -4.44
N VAL A 95 -10.29 8.31 -3.13
CA VAL A 95 -8.97 8.08 -2.53
C VAL A 95 -8.53 6.64 -2.79
N THR A 96 -9.38 5.67 -2.48
CA THR A 96 -9.10 4.25 -2.68
C THR A 96 -8.82 3.94 -4.16
N ARG A 97 -9.65 4.46 -5.07
CA ARG A 97 -9.48 4.28 -6.52
C ARG A 97 -8.20 4.93 -7.03
N SER A 98 -7.98 6.20 -6.73
CA SER A 98 -6.82 6.93 -7.23
C SER A 98 -5.50 6.38 -6.67
N ALA A 99 -5.49 5.91 -5.42
CA ALA A 99 -4.32 5.25 -4.84
C ALA A 99 -3.95 3.99 -5.64
N LEU A 100 -4.93 3.12 -5.94
CA LEU A 100 -4.70 1.92 -6.74
C LEU A 100 -4.23 2.23 -8.16
N GLN A 101 -4.90 3.17 -8.84
CA GLN A 101 -4.56 3.56 -10.22
C GLN A 101 -3.13 4.12 -10.31
N ASN A 102 -2.77 5.01 -9.38
CA ASN A 102 -1.43 5.60 -9.35
C ASN A 102 -0.36 4.54 -9.05
N ALA A 103 -0.61 3.65 -8.08
CA ALA A 103 0.30 2.56 -7.75
C ALA A 103 0.52 1.62 -8.94
N ALA A 104 -0.55 1.19 -9.61
CA ALA A 104 -0.48 0.35 -10.79
C ALA A 104 0.26 1.05 -11.95
N SER A 105 0.03 2.35 -12.15
CA SER A 105 0.71 3.12 -13.19
C SER A 105 2.23 3.18 -12.98
N VAL A 106 2.68 3.46 -11.75
CA VAL A 106 4.12 3.51 -11.43
C VAL A 106 4.73 2.12 -11.50
N ALA A 107 4.05 1.09 -10.99
CA ALA A 107 4.53 -0.29 -11.08
C ALA A 107 4.69 -0.75 -12.53
N GLY A 108 3.72 -0.46 -13.40
CA GLY A 108 3.80 -0.79 -14.83
C GLY A 108 4.95 -0.09 -15.54
N LEU A 109 5.21 1.19 -15.21
CA LEU A 109 6.37 1.93 -15.72
C LEU A 109 7.68 1.25 -15.29
N LEU A 110 7.82 0.92 -14.00
CA LEU A 110 9.04 0.31 -13.47
C LEU A 110 9.30 -1.10 -14.02
N LEU A 111 8.26 -1.93 -14.14
CA LEU A 111 8.38 -3.31 -14.65
C LEU A 111 8.84 -3.39 -16.11
N THR A 112 8.58 -2.34 -16.90
CA THR A 112 8.97 -2.27 -18.32
C THR A 112 10.25 -1.46 -18.54
N THR A 113 10.89 -0.99 -17.46
CA THR A 113 12.11 -0.19 -17.53
C THR A 113 13.35 -1.11 -17.62
N GLU A 114 13.92 -1.23 -18.81
CA GLU A 114 15.12 -2.07 -19.05
C GLU A 114 16.44 -1.39 -18.65
N ALA A 115 16.49 -0.05 -18.62
CA ALA A 115 17.69 0.70 -18.30
C ALA A 115 17.38 2.01 -17.57
N MET A 116 18.23 2.37 -16.60
CA MET A 116 18.17 3.63 -15.89
C MET A 116 19.53 4.33 -15.97
N VAL A 117 19.54 5.60 -16.35
CA VAL A 117 20.74 6.44 -16.36
C VAL A 117 20.66 7.38 -15.15
N ALA A 118 21.68 7.34 -14.30
CA ALA A 118 21.76 8.16 -13.10
C ALA A 118 23.03 9.00 -13.10
N GLU A 119 22.97 10.16 -12.44
CA GLU A 119 24.17 10.98 -12.19
C GLU A 119 25.09 10.29 -11.16
N LYS A 120 26.39 10.49 -11.30
CA LYS A 120 27.37 9.95 -10.35
C LYS A 120 27.16 10.60 -8.98
N PRO A 121 27.16 9.83 -7.87
CA PRO A 121 27.09 10.40 -6.52
C PRO A 121 28.17 11.45 -6.33
N LYS A 122 27.78 12.65 -5.87
CA LYS A 122 28.73 13.69 -5.51
C LYS A 122 29.56 13.19 -4.33
N LYS A 123 30.89 13.31 -4.43
CA LYS A 123 31.74 13.13 -3.25
C LYS A 123 31.46 14.31 -2.34
N GLU A 124 31.04 14.04 -1.10
CA GLU A 124 31.06 15.07 -0.06
C GLU A 124 32.50 15.56 0.08
N GLU A 125 32.75 16.81 -0.33
CA GLU A 125 34.00 17.48 0.00
C GLU A 125 34.01 17.61 1.53
N LYS A 126 34.93 16.90 2.19
CA LYS A 126 35.23 17.17 3.60
C LYS A 126 35.47 18.67 3.71
N ALA A 127 34.61 19.37 4.45
CA ALA A 127 34.79 20.78 4.75
C ALA A 127 36.26 20.97 5.18
N PRO A 128 36.98 21.97 4.64
CA PRO A 128 38.38 22.16 4.97
C PRO A 128 38.51 22.28 6.49
N GLN A 129 39.28 21.37 7.09
CA GLN A 129 39.66 21.49 8.50
C GLN A 129 40.36 22.84 8.65
N MET A 130 39.77 23.74 9.45
CA MET A 130 40.45 24.97 9.81
C MET A 130 41.81 24.61 10.42
N PRO A 131 42.92 25.22 9.98
CA PRO A 131 44.21 24.99 10.60
C PRO A 131 44.13 25.35 12.09
N PRO A 132 44.75 24.55 12.99
CA PRO A 132 44.86 24.92 14.40
C PRO A 132 45.51 26.31 14.49
N GLY A 133 44.82 27.24 15.15
CA GLY A 133 45.35 28.58 15.41
C GLY A 133 46.72 28.47 16.08
N GLY A 134 47.70 29.16 15.50
CA GLY A 134 49.08 29.17 15.98
C GLY A 134 49.15 29.70 17.41
N MET A 135 49.58 28.83 18.31
CA MET A 135 50.22 29.21 19.56
C MET A 135 51.72 29.08 19.30
N ASP A 136 52.38 30.17 18.95
CA ASP A 136 53.83 30.29 19.00
C ASP A 136 54.18 31.41 19.97
N ASP A 137 54.95 31.01 20.99
CA ASP A 137 55.52 31.81 22.05
C ASP A 137 56.42 32.94 21.49
N PHE A 138 56.18 34.19 21.92
CA PHE A 138 57.18 35.23 22.20
C PHE A 138 56.62 36.27 23.17
#